data_AF-A0A813EUZ1-F1
#
_entry.id   AF-A0A813EUZ1-F1
#
_cell.length_a   1.000
_cell.length_b   1.000
_cell.length_c   1.000
_cell.angle_alpha   90.00
_cell.angle_beta   90.00
_cell.angle_gamma   90.00
#
_symmetry.space_group_name_H-M   'P 1'
#
loop_
_entity.id
_entity.type
_entity.pdbx_description
1 polymer ?
#
loop_
_entity_poly.entity_id
_entity_poly.type
_entity_poly.pdbx_seq_one_letter_code
_entity_poly.pdbx_strand_id
1 'polypeptide(L)'
;VPSPAAAALHSIHYHRVDVPSRQMQISTRPPARIETLLEPPFLKSMPSKEEIIHEVKENAQSILGYVVRWVDLGVGCSKVPDLSNVGLMEDRATLRISSQLMANWLHHGLITKEELEATFKEMAKVVDQQNVRDKAYTPMSQDPSSNIAFQ
;
A
#
# COMPACT_ATOMS: atom_id res chain seq x y z
N VAL A 1 -0.86 -0.83 -16.86
CA VAL A 1 0.63 -0.84 -16.76
C VAL A 1 1.10 0.56 -16.38
N PRO A 2 2.12 0.73 -15.52
CA PRO A 2 2.39 2.02 -14.84
C PRO A 2 3.34 2.98 -15.61
N SER A 3 3.91 2.58 -16.75
CA SER A 3 4.84 3.43 -17.50
C SER A 3 4.87 3.09 -19.00
N PRO A 4 5.37 3.98 -19.87
CA PRO A 4 5.57 3.68 -21.29
C PRO A 4 6.48 2.47 -21.54
N ALA A 5 7.56 2.33 -20.77
CA ALA A 5 8.46 1.17 -20.85
C ALA A 5 7.73 -0.13 -20.46
N ALA A 6 6.93 -0.11 -19.38
CA ALA A 6 6.11 -1.25 -18.99
C ALA A 6 5.05 -1.59 -20.05
N ALA A 7 4.48 -0.60 -20.73
CA ALA A 7 3.54 -0.81 -21.82
C ALA A 7 4.21 -1.48 -23.04
N ALA A 8 5.40 -1.03 -23.43
CA ALA A 8 6.16 -1.64 -24.52
C ALA A 8 6.45 -3.13 -24.23
N LEU A 9 6.94 -3.46 -23.03
CA LEU A 9 7.17 -4.86 -22.63
C LEU A 9 5.86 -5.66 -22.57
N HIS A 10 4.80 -5.07 -22.01
CA HIS A 10 3.51 -5.75 -21.86
C HIS A 10 2.84 -6.05 -23.22
N SER A 11 3.12 -5.27 -24.27
CA SER A 11 2.60 -5.51 -25.62
C SER A 11 2.96 -6.90 -26.16
N ILE A 12 4.13 -7.42 -25.79
CA ILE A 12 4.61 -8.77 -26.18
C ILE A 12 3.61 -9.85 -25.74
N HIS A 13 2.91 -9.66 -24.62
CA HIS A 13 1.92 -10.63 -24.15
C HIS A 13 0.74 -10.78 -25.11
N TYR A 14 0.32 -9.71 -25.80
CA TYR A 14 -0.76 -9.78 -26.79
C TYR A 14 -0.32 -10.47 -28.09
N HIS A 15 0.99 -10.54 -28.37
CA HIS A 15 1.53 -11.36 -29.45
C HIS A 15 1.63 -12.84 -29.08
N ARG A 16 1.76 -13.14 -27.77
CA ARG A 16 1.81 -14.52 -27.25
C ARG A 16 0.42 -15.09 -26.96
N VAL A 17 -0.56 -14.24 -26.70
CA VAL A 17 -1.91 -14.61 -26.32
C VAL A 17 -2.91 -13.83 -27.17
N ASP A 18 -3.66 -14.55 -27.99
CA ASP A 18 -4.84 -14.01 -28.68
C ASP A 18 -5.97 -13.80 -27.65
N VAL A 19 -6.15 -12.56 -27.21
CA VAL A 19 -7.14 -12.16 -26.21
C VAL A 19 -8.58 -12.45 -26.67
N PRO A 20 -9.01 -12.07 -27.90
CA PRO A 20 -10.31 -12.48 -28.43
C PRO A 20 -10.56 -13.99 -28.37
N SER A 21 -9.60 -14.80 -28.83
CA SER A 21 -9.74 -16.27 -28.74
C SER A 21 -9.84 -16.75 -27.31
N ARG A 22 -9.07 -16.18 -26.38
CA ARG A 22 -9.15 -16.53 -24.96
C ARG A 22 -10.49 -16.11 -24.34
N GLN A 23 -11.05 -14.97 -24.73
CA GLN A 23 -12.36 -14.51 -24.26
C GLN A 23 -13.49 -15.44 -24.71
N MET A 24 -13.45 -15.97 -25.96
CA MET A 24 -14.42 -16.97 -26.44
C MET A 24 -14.35 -18.28 -25.65
N GLN A 25 -13.15 -18.72 -25.26
CA GLN A 25 -12.98 -19.89 -24.38
C GLN A 25 -13.52 -19.62 -22.97
N ILE A 26 -13.35 -18.39 -22.46
CA ILE A 26 -13.84 -17.99 -21.14
C ILE A 26 -15.36 -17.86 -21.12
N SER A 27 -16.00 -17.44 -22.21
CA SER A 27 -17.46 -17.27 -22.26
C SER A 27 -18.22 -18.59 -22.15
N THR A 28 -17.58 -19.73 -22.42
CA THR A 28 -18.19 -21.06 -22.27
C THR A 28 -17.91 -21.71 -20.91
N ARG A 29 -17.03 -21.12 -20.08
CA ARG A 29 -16.71 -21.66 -18.76
C ARG A 29 -17.90 -21.45 -17.81
N PRO A 30 -18.10 -22.34 -16.82
CA PRO A 30 -19.07 -22.09 -15.75
C PRO A 30 -18.81 -20.74 -15.05
N PRO A 31 -19.84 -19.92 -14.81
CA PRO A 31 -19.70 -18.69 -14.03
C PRO A 31 -19.06 -18.95 -12.67
N ALA A 32 -18.33 -17.96 -12.16
CA ALA A 32 -17.86 -18.02 -10.78
C ALA A 32 -19.06 -18.04 -9.82
N ARG A 33 -18.94 -18.81 -8.74
CA ARG A 33 -19.99 -18.94 -7.74
C ARG A 33 -20.12 -17.64 -6.94
N ILE A 34 -21.33 -17.12 -6.78
CA ILE A 34 -21.58 -15.91 -6.01
C ILE A 34 -21.19 -16.11 -4.53
N GLU A 35 -21.35 -17.33 -4.01
CA GLU A 35 -20.94 -17.65 -2.63
C GLU A 35 -19.45 -17.39 -2.39
N THR A 36 -18.59 -17.59 -3.40
CA THR A 36 -17.15 -17.29 -3.30
C THR A 36 -16.88 -15.79 -3.19
N LEU A 37 -17.70 -14.94 -3.81
CA LEU A 37 -17.58 -13.48 -3.70
C LEU A 37 -18.13 -12.95 -2.37
N LEU A 38 -19.06 -13.69 -1.76
CA LEU A 38 -19.69 -13.33 -0.48
C LEU A 38 -18.94 -13.87 0.73
N GLU A 39 -17.84 -14.58 0.55
CA GLU A 39 -16.97 -15.04 1.64
C GLU A 39 -16.06 -13.88 2.08
N PRO A 40 -16.26 -13.31 3.29
CA PRO A 40 -15.40 -12.23 3.77
C PRO A 40 -13.98 -12.77 4.05
N PRO A 41 -12.93 -11.98 3.77
CA PRO A 41 -11.54 -12.43 3.90
C PRO A 41 -11.07 -12.40 5.36
N PHE A 42 -11.66 -13.20 6.24
CA PHE A 42 -11.26 -13.30 7.63
C PHE A 42 -9.95 -14.06 7.81
N LEU A 43 -9.24 -13.75 8.89
CA LEU A 43 -8.06 -14.50 9.31
C LEU A 43 -8.44 -15.96 9.59
N LYS A 44 -7.69 -16.89 9.01
CA LYS A 44 -7.86 -18.34 9.25
C LYS A 44 -7.17 -18.81 10.52
N SER A 45 -6.13 -18.10 10.93
CA SER A 45 -5.35 -18.31 12.15
C SER A 45 -4.79 -16.98 12.61
N MET A 46 -4.52 -16.86 13.92
CA MET A 46 -3.86 -15.67 14.44
C MET A 46 -2.41 -15.62 13.96
N PRO A 47 -1.96 -14.50 13.35
CA PRO A 47 -0.55 -14.31 13.03
C PRO A 47 0.29 -14.19 14.31
N SER A 48 1.58 -14.48 14.17
CA SER A 48 2.58 -14.20 15.21
C SER A 48 2.70 -12.70 15.47
N LYS A 49 3.27 -12.33 16.62
CA LYS A 49 3.51 -10.92 16.94
C LYS A 49 4.49 -10.29 15.96
N GLU A 50 5.47 -11.05 15.51
CA GLU A 50 6.48 -10.62 14.54
C GLU A 50 5.84 -10.31 13.19
N GLU A 51 4.93 -11.16 12.71
CA GLU A 51 4.16 -10.92 11.48
C GLU A 51 3.26 -9.69 11.60
N ILE A 52 2.58 -9.52 12.75
CA ILE A 52 1.76 -8.33 13.01
C ILE A 52 2.62 -7.05 12.96
N ILE A 53 3.75 -7.04 13.67
CA ILE A 53 4.63 -5.86 13.74
C ILE A 53 5.18 -5.54 12.34
N HIS A 54 5.59 -6.55 11.58
CA HIS A 54 6.09 -6.36 10.22
C HIS A 54 5.01 -5.75 9.32
N GLU A 55 3.79 -6.30 9.35
CA GLU A 55 2.66 -5.81 8.55
C GLU A 55 2.30 -4.36 8.91
N VAL A 56 2.27 -4.01 10.20
CA VAL A 56 1.98 -2.65 10.65
C VAL A 56 3.08 -1.67 10.18
N LYS A 57 4.36 -2.08 10.20
CA LYS A 57 5.47 -1.24 9.71
C LYS A 57 5.39 -0.99 8.20
N GLU A 58 5.16 -2.04 7.41
CA GLU A 58 4.97 -1.93 5.96
C GLU A 58 3.83 -0.97 5.61
N ASN A 59 2.67 -1.18 6.22
CA ASN A 59 1.50 -0.33 5.97
C ASN A 59 1.70 1.11 6.47
N ALA A 60 2.30 1.33 7.63
CA ALA A 60 2.60 2.67 8.12
C ALA A 60 3.59 3.42 7.22
N GLN A 61 4.64 2.74 6.75
CA GLN A 61 5.60 3.32 5.82
C GLN A 61 4.96 3.69 4.48
N SER A 62 4.17 2.79 3.89
CA SER A 62 3.45 3.05 2.63
C SER A 62 2.52 4.25 2.76
N ILE A 63 1.72 4.31 3.85
CA ILE A 63 0.83 5.45 4.12
C ILE A 63 1.62 6.75 4.24
N LEU A 64 2.63 6.80 5.11
CA LEU A 64 3.39 8.01 5.36
C LEU A 64 4.13 8.48 4.10
N GLY A 65 4.72 7.56 3.35
CA GLY A 65 5.44 7.86 2.11
C GLY A 65 4.53 8.40 0.99
N TYR A 66 3.28 7.94 0.93
CA TYR A 66 2.29 8.48 0.01
C TYR A 66 1.73 9.83 0.48
N VAL A 67 1.22 9.87 1.72
CA VAL A 67 0.47 11.02 2.27
C VAL A 67 1.33 12.26 2.36
N VAL A 68 2.60 12.16 2.77
CA VAL A 68 3.49 13.33 2.87
C VAL A 68 3.67 14.05 1.53
N ARG A 69 3.79 13.30 0.44
CA ARG A 69 3.91 13.88 -0.90
C ARG A 69 2.55 14.38 -1.42
N TRP A 70 1.46 13.75 -0.99
CA TRP A 70 0.12 14.16 -1.37
C TRP A 70 -0.28 15.48 -0.71
N VAL A 71 -0.10 15.60 0.61
CA VAL A 71 -0.47 16.77 1.41
C VAL A 71 0.46 17.94 1.12
N ASP A 72 1.78 17.75 1.22
CA ASP A 72 2.73 18.87 1.16
C ASP A 72 3.00 19.33 -0.27
N LEU A 73 2.97 18.39 -1.24
CA LEU A 73 3.41 18.64 -2.62
C LEU A 73 2.31 18.48 -3.67
N GLY A 74 1.09 18.07 -3.27
CA GLY A 74 -0.01 17.84 -4.21
C GLY A 74 0.19 16.67 -5.17
N VAL A 75 1.05 15.70 -4.84
CA VAL A 75 1.39 14.56 -5.71
C VAL A 75 0.41 13.41 -5.48
N GLY A 76 -0.43 13.14 -6.48
CA GLY A 76 -1.49 12.12 -6.40
C GLY A 76 -1.05 10.65 -6.58
N CYS A 77 0.16 10.41 -7.09
CA CYS A 77 0.73 9.08 -7.32
C CYS A 77 2.24 9.14 -7.09
N SER A 78 2.76 8.25 -6.23
CA SER A 78 4.15 8.26 -5.78
C SER A 78 4.79 6.90 -5.96
N LYS A 79 6.10 6.89 -6.23
CA LYS A 79 6.89 5.66 -6.08
C LYS A 79 7.50 5.65 -4.68
N VAL A 80 6.97 4.82 -3.79
CA VAL A 80 7.39 4.73 -2.38
C VAL A 80 8.14 3.42 -2.17
N PRO A 81 9.37 3.41 -1.62
CA PRO A 81 10.07 2.18 -1.29
C PRO A 81 9.45 1.50 -0.07
N ASP A 82 9.23 0.19 -0.15
CA ASP A 82 8.87 -0.68 0.99
C ASP A 82 10.04 -0.89 1.97
N LEU A 83 9.91 -1.73 3.01
CA LEU A 83 11.01 -1.96 3.97
C LEU A 83 12.20 -2.69 3.32
N SER A 84 11.97 -3.37 2.19
CA SER A 84 13.00 -4.01 1.37
C SER A 84 13.60 -3.07 0.31
N ASN A 85 13.25 -1.78 0.32
CA ASN A 85 13.62 -0.76 -0.66
C ASN A 85 13.17 -1.06 -2.11
N VAL A 86 12.13 -1.86 -2.30
CA VAL A 86 11.46 -2.03 -3.59
C VAL A 86 10.45 -0.91 -3.76
N GLY A 87 10.57 -0.15 -4.85
CA GLY A 87 9.68 0.97 -5.10
C GLY A 87 8.32 0.52 -5.62
N LEU A 88 7.29 0.68 -4.80
CA LEU A 88 5.90 0.41 -5.10
C LEU A 88 5.21 1.67 -5.64
N MET A 89 4.23 1.48 -6.52
CA MET A 89 3.39 2.58 -6.99
C MET A 89 2.24 2.76 -6.01
N GLU A 90 2.20 3.91 -5.35
CA GLU A 90 1.22 4.25 -4.34
C GLU A 90 0.23 5.30 -4.84
N ASP A 91 -1.05 5.06 -4.61
CA ASP A 91 -2.16 5.96 -4.90
C ASP A 91 -3.23 5.89 -3.78
N ARG A 92 -4.38 6.53 -3.99
CA ARG A 92 -5.45 6.51 -2.99
C ARG A 92 -6.07 5.12 -2.77
N ALA A 93 -5.98 4.21 -3.74
CA ALA A 93 -6.51 2.85 -3.59
C ALA A 93 -5.60 2.02 -2.68
N THR A 94 -4.28 2.12 -2.83
CA THR A 94 -3.33 1.45 -1.93
C THR A 94 -3.38 2.06 -0.52
N LEU A 95 -3.41 3.39 -0.39
CA LEU A 95 -3.64 4.09 0.88
C LEU A 95 -4.93 3.59 1.57
N ARG A 96 -6.02 3.43 0.82
CA ARG A 96 -7.29 2.92 1.36
C ARG A 96 -7.14 1.51 1.91
N ILE A 97 -6.42 0.61 1.22
CA ILE A 97 -6.22 -0.76 1.70
C ILE A 97 -5.45 -0.74 3.02
N SER A 98 -4.29 -0.06 3.05
CA SER A 98 -3.43 -0.02 4.23
C SER A 98 -4.08 0.63 5.44
N SER A 99 -4.77 1.76 5.24
CA SER A 99 -5.47 2.47 6.33
C SER A 99 -6.64 1.65 6.88
N GLN A 100 -7.41 0.98 6.01
CA GLN A 100 -8.53 0.16 6.45
C GLN A 100 -8.09 -1.12 7.15
N LEU A 101 -6.98 -1.74 6.73
CA LEU A 101 -6.39 -2.88 7.42
C LEU A 101 -6.01 -2.52 8.86
N MET A 102 -5.27 -1.42 9.04
CA MET A 102 -4.85 -0.97 10.37
C MET A 102 -6.03 -0.53 11.24
N ALA A 103 -7.02 0.18 10.67
CA ALA A 103 -8.24 0.52 11.39
C ALA A 103 -9.03 -0.73 11.81
N ASN A 104 -9.12 -1.75 10.95
CA ASN A 104 -9.76 -3.01 11.27
C ASN A 104 -9.03 -3.76 12.41
N TRP A 105 -7.69 -3.85 12.34
CA TRP A 105 -6.89 -4.50 13.36
C TRP A 105 -6.97 -3.80 14.71
N LEU A 106 -6.94 -2.47 14.72
CA LEU A 106 -7.14 -1.67 15.93
C LEU A 106 -8.55 -1.89 16.52
N HIS A 107 -9.59 -1.90 15.66
CA HIS A 107 -10.97 -2.11 16.09
C HIS A 107 -11.19 -3.48 16.75
N HIS A 108 -10.52 -4.52 16.25
CA HIS A 108 -10.61 -5.88 16.79
C HIS A 108 -9.54 -6.22 17.84
N GLY A 109 -8.71 -5.26 18.25
CA GLY A 109 -7.71 -5.45 19.30
C GLY A 109 -6.52 -6.34 18.91
N LEU A 110 -6.24 -6.48 17.61
CA LEU A 110 -5.02 -7.15 17.13
C LEU A 110 -3.77 -6.30 17.37
N ILE A 111 -3.95 -4.98 17.40
CA ILE A 111 -2.93 -3.99 17.72
C ILE A 111 -3.55 -2.96 18.68
N THR A 112 -2.71 -2.34 19.49
CA THR A 112 -3.08 -1.24 20.38
C THR A 112 -2.85 0.11 19.72
N LYS A 113 -3.49 1.16 20.26
CA LYS A 113 -3.29 2.53 19.78
C LYS A 113 -1.84 2.97 20.00
N GLU A 114 -1.26 2.57 21.13
CA GLU A 114 0.11 2.89 21.51
C GLU A 114 1.12 2.24 20.56
N GLU A 115 0.91 0.97 20.18
CA GLU A 115 1.73 0.27 19.18
C GLU A 115 1.64 0.94 17.80
N LEU A 116 0.43 1.35 17.40
CA LEU A 116 0.20 2.05 16.13
C LEU A 116 0.92 3.40 16.11
N GLU A 117 0.74 4.24 17.13
CA GLU A 117 1.39 5.55 17.24
C GLU A 117 2.91 5.45 17.30
N ALA A 118 3.44 4.46 18.04
CA ALA A 118 4.87 4.21 18.10
C ALA A 118 5.42 3.81 16.72
N THR A 119 4.70 2.94 16.00
CA THR A 119 5.10 2.48 14.67
C THR A 119 5.06 3.60 13.64
N PHE A 120 4.04 4.46 13.65
CA PHE A 120 3.97 5.62 12.77
C PHE A 120 5.14 6.60 13.01
N LYS A 121 5.49 6.87 14.26
CA LYS A 121 6.65 7.71 14.60
C LYS A 121 7.97 7.07 14.17
N GLU A 122 8.09 5.76 14.27
CA GLU A 122 9.26 5.01 13.77
C GLU A 122 9.35 5.12 12.25
N MET A 123 8.27 4.84 11.53
CA MET A 123 8.24 4.84 10.07
C MET A 123 8.35 6.24 9.48
N ALA A 124 7.90 7.28 10.18
CA ALA A 124 8.15 8.66 9.76
C ALA A 124 9.65 8.97 9.62
N LYS A 125 10.49 8.45 10.51
CA LYS A 125 11.95 8.60 10.40
C LYS A 125 12.51 7.89 9.17
N VAL A 126 11.97 6.71 8.86
CA VAL A 126 12.35 5.94 7.67
C VAL A 126 11.98 6.72 6.40
N VAL A 127 10.75 7.23 6.33
CA VAL A 127 10.26 8.02 5.19
C VAL A 127 11.03 9.33 5.06
N ASP A 128 11.36 10.01 6.16
CA ASP A 128 12.22 11.20 6.16
C ASP A 128 13.59 10.89 5.55
N GLN A 129 14.21 9.78 5.96
CA GLN A 129 15.50 9.35 5.44
C GLN A 129 15.44 9.01 3.94
N GLN A 130 14.34 8.41 3.48
CA GLN A 130 14.12 8.11 2.07
C GLN A 130 13.99 9.38 1.21
N ASN A 131 13.45 10.46 1.78
CA ASN A 131 13.23 11.72 1.08
C ASN A 131 14.32 12.78 1.31
N VAL A 132 15.42 12.44 2.00
CA VAL A 132 16.50 13.39 2.37
C VAL A 132 17.11 14.16 1.19
N ARG A 133 17.00 13.64 -0.04
CA ARG A 133 17.53 14.26 -1.25
C ARG A 133 16.52 15.19 -1.96
N ASP A 134 15.26 15.15 -1.56
CA ASP A 134 14.21 16.00 -2.13
C ASP A 134 14.19 17.36 -1.42
N LYS A 135 14.57 18.42 -2.12
CA LYS A 135 14.67 19.78 -1.55
C LYS A 135 13.32 20.37 -1.18
N ALA A 136 12.22 19.85 -1.74
CA ALA A 136 10.88 20.29 -1.43
C ALA A 136 10.29 19.57 -0.20
N TYR A 137 10.97 18.53 0.29
CA TYR A 137 10.48 17.69 1.38
C TYR A 137 10.73 18.33 2.75
N THR A 138 9.72 18.29 3.62
CA THR A 138 9.83 18.69 5.02
C THR A 138 9.73 17.45 5.93
N PRO A 139 10.70 17.17 6.81
CA PRO A 139 10.67 16.01 7.70
C PRO A 139 9.46 15.99 8.65
N MET A 140 8.79 14.84 8.75
CA MET A 140 7.64 14.62 9.64
C MET A 140 8.07 14.28 11.07
N SER A 141 9.20 13.61 11.24
CA SER A 141 9.56 12.99 12.53
C SER A 141 10.04 13.96 13.61
N GLN A 142 10.35 15.21 13.28
CA GLN A 142 10.86 16.21 14.23
C GLN A 142 9.78 16.72 15.17
N ASP A 143 8.61 17.07 14.63
CA ASP A 143 7.42 17.44 15.39
C ASP A 143 6.17 16.87 14.71
N PRO A 144 5.86 15.58 14.96
CA PRO A 144 4.70 14.93 14.35
C PRO A 144 3.36 15.59 14.72
N SER A 145 3.30 16.32 15.84
CA SER A 145 2.07 16.94 16.33
C SER A 145 1.64 18.19 15.57
N SER A 146 2.61 18.92 14.98
CA SER A 146 2.36 20.11 14.18
C SER A 146 2.46 19.87 12.67
N ASN A 147 2.93 18.68 12.24
CA ASN A 147 3.06 18.32 10.84
C ASN A 147 1.70 17.87 10.25
N ILE A 148 1.18 18.61 9.27
CA ILE A 148 -0.15 18.37 8.68
C ILE A 148 -0.22 17.03 7.95
N ALA A 149 0.86 16.58 7.31
CA ALA A 149 0.87 15.30 6.62
C ALA A 149 0.90 14.09 7.57
N PHE A 150 1.45 14.28 8.77
CA PHE A 150 1.49 13.23 9.79
C PHE A 150 0.15 13.08 10.53
N GLN A 151 -0.60 14.17 10.72
CA GLN A 151 -1.92 14.19 11.37
C GLN A 151 -3.01 13.59 10.49
#